data_AF-A0A2E9KXL6-F1
#
_entry.id   AF-A0A2E9KXL6-F1
#
_cell.length_a   1.000
_cell.length_b   1.000
_cell.length_c   1.000
_cell.angle_alpha   90.00
_cell.angle_beta   90.00
_cell.angle_gamma   90.00
#
_symmetry.space_group_name_H-M   'P 1'
#
loop_
_entity.id
_entity.type
_entity.pdbx_description
1 polymer ?
#
loop_
_entity_poly.entity_id
_entity_poly.type
_entity_poly.pdbx_seq_one_letter_code
_entity_poly.pdbx_strand_id
1 'polypeptide(L)' 'MDYDDSNWRNEYIDLCSHRLTKRQIELLEHGPKGLSQAWLVGAMRNDWKRIKGYKDPEPPDEMANQSSLSEFFKKTKDL' A
#
# COMPACT_ATOMS: atom_id res chain seq x y z
N MET A 1 -4.98 3.64 -16.67
CA MET A 1 -5.92 2.81 -15.90
C MET A 1 -6.10 3.51 -14.57
N ASP A 2 -7.17 4.27 -14.42
CA ASP A 2 -7.46 4.93 -13.13
C ASP A 2 -7.80 3.85 -12.11
N TYR A 3 -7.03 3.83 -11.03
CA TYR A 3 -7.16 2.87 -9.95
C TYR A 3 -8.37 3.31 -9.10
N ASP A 4 -9.58 2.89 -9.47
CA ASP A 4 -10.80 3.18 -8.69
C ASP A 4 -10.82 2.33 -7.41
N ASP A 5 -10.01 2.76 -6.45
CA ASP A 5 -9.88 2.19 -5.11
C ASP A 5 -11.03 2.59 -4.19
N SER A 6 -12.06 3.27 -4.68
CA SER A 6 -13.07 3.90 -3.82
C SER A 6 -13.83 2.88 -2.96
N ASN A 7 -13.85 1.59 -3.34
CA ASN A 7 -14.61 0.53 -2.66
C ASN A 7 -13.78 -0.67 -2.16
N TRP A 8 -12.45 -0.65 -2.27
CA TRP A 8 -11.63 -1.84 -1.91
C TRP A 8 -11.84 -2.28 -0.46
N ARG A 9 -12.17 -1.36 0.44
CA ARG A 9 -12.41 -1.65 1.86
C ARG A 9 -13.63 -2.55 2.05
N ASN A 10 -14.76 -2.21 1.44
CA ASN A 10 -15.99 -3.00 1.52
C ASN A 10 -15.80 -4.36 0.84
N GLU A 11 -15.18 -4.37 -0.34
CA GLU A 11 -14.87 -5.64 -1.03
C GLU A 11 -13.96 -6.54 -0.19
N TYR A 12 -12.95 -5.97 0.46
CA TYR A 12 -12.03 -6.73 1.31
C TYR A 12 -12.73 -7.26 2.57
N ILE A 13 -13.66 -6.50 3.15
CA ILE A 13 -14.53 -6.97 4.23
C ILE A 13 -15.33 -8.18 3.74
N ASP A 14 -15.98 -8.11 2.59
CA ASP A 14 -16.79 -9.23 2.08
C ASP A 14 -15.92 -10.48 1.81
N LEU A 15 -14.78 -10.30 1.14
CA LEU A 15 -13.85 -11.38 0.79
C LEU A 15 -13.20 -12.04 2.01
N CYS A 16 -12.83 -11.24 3.02
CA CYS A 16 -12.03 -11.68 4.17
C CYS A 16 -12.78 -11.60 5.50
N SER A 17 -14.10 -11.41 5.50
CA SER A 17 -14.96 -11.28 6.69
C SER A 17 -14.71 -12.38 7.72
N HIS A 18 -14.49 -13.59 7.24
CA HIS A 18 -14.24 -14.77 8.07
C HIS A 18 -12.86 -14.78 8.79
N ARG A 19 -11.93 -13.90 8.39
CA ARG A 19 -10.58 -13.76 8.98
C ARG A 19 -10.39 -12.43 9.72
N LEU A 20 -11.23 -11.45 9.43
CA LEU A 20 -11.12 -10.12 10.00
C LEU A 20 -11.72 -10.08 11.42
N THR A 21 -11.01 -9.41 12.32
CA THR A 21 -11.53 -9.12 13.66
C THR A 21 -12.44 -7.89 13.61
N LYS A 22 -13.36 -7.77 14.59
CA LYS A 22 -14.27 -6.62 14.69
C LYS A 22 -13.55 -5.27 14.65
N ARG A 23 -12.39 -5.16 15.32
CA ARG A 23 -11.56 -3.95 15.30
C ARG A 23 -11.00 -3.61 13.91
N GLN A 24 -10.71 -4.61 13.09
CA GLN A 24 -10.23 -4.40 11.73
C GLN A 24 -11.37 -3.97 10.79
N ILE A 25 -12.57 -4.49 11.00
CA ILE A 25 -13.78 -4.07 10.28
C ILE A 25 -14.09 -2.60 10.60
N GLU A 26 -14.16 -2.23 11.88
CA GLU A 26 -14.34 -0.83 12.30
C GLU A 26 -13.25 0.10 11.74
N LEU A 27 -12.01 -0.40 11.65
CA LEU A 27 -10.89 0.35 11.10
C LEU A 27 -11.04 0.60 9.59
N LEU A 28 -11.62 -0.35 8.85
CA LEU A 28 -11.90 -0.20 7.43
C LEU A 28 -13.08 0.74 7.17
N GLU A 29 -14.12 0.68 8.00
CA GLU A 29 -15.33 1.52 7.90
C GLU A 29 -15.08 2.98 8.32
N HIS A 30 -14.47 3.19 9.50
CA HIS A 30 -14.27 4.52 10.07
C HIS A 30 -12.90 5.14 9.78
N GLY A 31 -11.93 4.34 9.35
CA GLY A 31 -10.56 4.78 9.04
C GLY A 31 -9.62 4.82 10.26
N PRO A 32 -8.30 4.95 10.01
CA PRO A 32 -7.27 4.97 11.05
C PRO A 32 -7.24 6.31 11.79
N LYS A 33 -7.12 6.25 13.13
CA LYS A 33 -6.97 7.42 14.01
C LYS A 33 -5.51 7.71 14.40
N GLY A 34 -4.57 6.86 13.99
CA GLY A 34 -3.15 7.01 14.30
C GLY A 34 -2.24 6.26 13.32
N LEU A 35 -0.94 6.54 13.40
CA LEU A 35 0.05 6.01 12.45
C LEU A 35 0.08 4.48 12.42
N SER A 36 0.11 3.83 13.59
CA SER A 36 0.12 2.36 13.67
C SER A 36 -1.09 1.71 12.99
N GLN A 37 -2.25 2.34 13.10
CA GLN A 37 -3.47 1.90 12.42
C GLN A 37 -3.42 2.17 10.92
N ALA A 38 -2.83 3.28 10.49
CA ALA A 38 -2.64 3.58 9.08
C ALA A 38 -1.75 2.54 8.38
N TRP A 39 -0.69 2.09 9.04
CA TRP A 39 0.15 0.98 8.56
C TRP A 39 -0.65 -0.32 8.41
N LEU A 40 -1.53 -0.62 9.37
CA LEU A 40 -2.38 -1.80 9.31
C LEU A 40 -3.37 -1.75 8.13
N VAL A 41 -4.00 -0.60 7.87
CA VAL A 41 -4.86 -0.40 6.70
C VAL A 41 -4.07 -0.53 5.40
N GLY A 42 -2.84 -0.02 5.35
CA GLY A 42 -1.95 -0.19 4.20
C GLY A 42 -1.63 -1.65 3.92
N ALA A 43 -1.33 -2.43 4.97
CA ALA A 43 -1.10 -3.86 4.85
C ALA A 43 -2.34 -4.62 4.33
N MET A 44 -3.54 -4.27 4.82
CA MET A 44 -4.81 -4.84 4.32
C MET A 44 -5.07 -4.51 2.85
N ARG A 45 -4.76 -3.27 2.43
CA ARG A 45 -4.88 -2.88 1.03
C ARG A 45 -3.97 -3.72 0.14
N ASN A 46 -2.73 -3.92 0.55
CA ASN A 46 -1.78 -4.76 -0.20
C ASN A 46 -2.25 -6.22 -0.27
N ASP A 47 -2.88 -6.72 0.80
CA ASP A 47 -3.46 -8.06 0.79
C ASP A 47 -4.66 -8.17 -0.18
N TRP A 48 -5.57 -7.19 -0.16
CA TRP A 48 -6.65 -7.09 -1.15
C TRP A 48 -6.11 -7.08 -2.58
N LYS A 49 -5.06 -6.29 -2.83
CA LYS A 49 -4.42 -6.22 -4.15
C LYS A 49 -3.92 -7.59 -4.63
N ARG A 50 -3.28 -8.32 -3.71
CA ARG A 50 -2.78 -9.68 -3.95
C ARG A 50 -3.92 -10.66 -4.25
N ILE A 51 -5.04 -10.58 -3.54
CA ILE A 51 -6.22 -11.44 -3.77
C ILE A 51 -6.85 -11.15 -5.14
N LYS A 52 -6.97 -9.87 -5.52
CA LYS A 52 -7.53 -9.45 -6.81
C LYS A 52 -6.59 -9.69 -7.99
N GLY A 53 -5.35 -10.07 -7.73
CA GLY A 53 -4.34 -10.32 -8.77
C GLY A 53 -3.77 -9.06 -9.40
N TYR A 54 -3.88 -7.90 -8.74
CA TYR A 54 -3.16 -6.71 -9.19
C TYR A 54 -1.67 -6.97 -9.04
N LYS A 55 -0.97 -7.04 -10.18
CA LYS A 55 0.49 -6.90 -10.20
C LYS A 55 0.81 -5.42 -10.07
N ASP A 56 1.64 -5.07 -9.09
CA ASP A 56 2.32 -3.79 -9.16
C ASP A 56 3.05 -3.74 -10.51
N PRO A 57 2.90 -2.66 -11.28
CA PRO A 57 3.64 -2.51 -12.51
C PRO A 57 5.13 -2.66 -12.17
N GLU A 58 5.87 -3.41 -12.99
CA GLU A 58 7.32 -3.39 -12.86
C GLU A 58 7.76 -1.93 -12.89
N PRO A 59 8.66 -1.53 -11.98
CA PRO A 59 9.15 -0.17 -12.00
C PRO A 59 9.69 0.08 -13.42
N PRO A 60 9.26 1.15 -14.11
CA PRO A 60 9.86 1.49 -15.39
C PRO A 60 11.39 1.56 -15.19
N ASP A 61 12.17 1.12 -16.18
CA ASP A 61 13.65 1.08 -16.09
C ASP A 61 14.23 2.40 -15.57
N GLU A 62 13.58 3.52 -15.90
CA GLU A 62 13.94 4.87 -15.49
C GLU A 62 13.79 5.13 -13.97
N MET A 63 12.94 4.36 -13.28
CA MET A 63 12.70 4.40 -11.83
C MET A 63 13.53 3.36 -11.07
N ALA A 64 14.21 2.45 -11.77
CA ALA A 64 15.30 1.64 -11.23
C ALA A 64 16.60 2.45 -11.03
N ASN A 65 16.60 3.75 -11.39
CA ASN A 65 17.67 4.71 -11.13
C ASN A 65 17.79 5.12 -9.65
N GLN A 66 17.64 4.17 -8.73
CA GLN A 66 18.11 4.36 -7.36
C GLN A 66 19.63 4.29 -7.36
N SER A 67 20.28 5.45 -7.37
CA SER A 67 21.71 5.53 -7.08
C SER A 67 21.96 5.15 -5.62
N SER A 68 23.08 4.47 -5.37
CA SER A 68 23.49 4.12 -4.01
C SER A 68 23.68 5.38 -3.16
N LEU A 69 23.60 5.22 -1.83
CA LEU A 69 23.83 6.33 -0.89
C LEU A 69 25.21 7.00 -1.13
N SER A 70 26.22 6.23 -1.54
CA SER A 70 27.54 6.74 -1.89
C SER A 70 27.51 7.63 -3.14
N GLU A 71 26.79 7.23 -4.19
CA GLU A 71 26.66 8.01 -5.43
C GLU A 71 25.84 9.29 -5.22
N PHE A 72 24.81 9.23 -4.39
CA PHE A 72 24.04 10.41 -3.99
C PHE A 72 24.95 11.44 -3.31
N PHE A 73 25.73 11.01 -2.30
CA PHE A 73 26.64 11.92 -1.59
C PHE A 73 27.74 12.50 -2.49
N LYS A 74 28.26 11.73 -3.45
CA LYS A 74 29.21 12.27 -4.45
C LYS A 74 28.56 13.38 -5.26
N LYS A 75 27.36 13.14 -5.80
CA LYS A 75 26.64 14.12 -6.64
C LYS A 75 26.27 15.40 -5.89
N THR A 76 25.94 15.31 -4.60
CA THR A 76 25.61 16.49 -3.78
C THR A 76 26.82 17.22 -3.21
N LYS A 77 28.02 16.63 -3.29
CA LYS A 77 29.26 17.22 -2.78
C LYS A 77 29.93 18.15 -3.80
N ASP A 78 29.64 17.95 -5.08
CA ASP A 78 30.11 18.79 -6.21
C ASP A 78 29.12 19.93 -6.58
N LEU A 79 28.14 20.22 -5.71
CA LEU A 79 27.21 21.36 -5.77
C LEU A 79 27.62 22.44 -4.77
#